data_AF-A0A662KJE5-F1
#
_entry.id   AF-A0A662KJE5-F1
#
_cell.length_a   1.000
_cell.length_b   1.000
_cell.length_c   1.000
_cell.angle_alpha   90.00
_cell.angle_beta   90.00
_cell.angle_gamma   90.00
#
_symmetry.space_group_name_H-M   'P 1'
#
loop_
_entity.id
_entity.type
_entity.pdbx_description
1 polymer ?
#
loop_
_entity_poly.entity_id
_entity_poly.type
_entity_poly.pdbx_seq_one_letter_code
_entity_poly.pdbx_strand_id
1 'polypeptide(L)'
;MERFIPLHRDSEITIRLKILHTMKVKVFDYRGLVIDKGIVKIGRDNFSMEKRISNGVVSFRLPPGVYRLSVILDGRIIASTDLEILGDREVELATIFTSFFFPFIPLVLLVASTISSLLLGKPNLHSALTIASISLLVFSMVSPVWSFYGKKDNYKVTSNIFLLPPLYIILKESEFLVCGEIANLPGEFYLALWLVSAMIMVQIFLLIANSRLRKIQMSLACIAIISLAILLLYLVLHLSIGTFLGTVQGKGFVDMTMPDGEMIHLLSKWGFGTSFFSLFASLLLTFLDFIILKFRGAVPRSTTSDHSRKGS
;
A
#
# COMPACT_ATOMS: atom_id res chain seq x y z
N MET A 1 -43.36 30.44 -3.97
CA MET A 1 -43.99 31.31 -4.99
C MET A 1 -44.42 30.40 -6.14
N GLU A 2 -45.66 29.95 -6.11
CA GLU A 2 -46.23 29.06 -7.13
C GLU A 2 -46.56 29.88 -8.38
N ARG A 3 -46.10 29.43 -9.54
CA ARG A 3 -46.29 30.11 -10.83
C ARG A 3 -47.38 29.36 -11.59
N PHE A 4 -48.60 29.90 -11.60
CA PHE A 4 -49.69 29.39 -12.43
C PHE A 4 -49.47 29.81 -13.88
N ILE A 5 -49.38 28.85 -14.78
CA ILE A 5 -49.29 29.06 -16.23
C ILE A 5 -50.62 28.60 -16.83
N PRO A 6 -51.46 29.50 -17.37
CA PRO A 6 -52.71 29.10 -18.02
C PRO A 6 -52.41 28.39 -19.34
N LEU A 7 -52.89 27.16 -19.50
CA LEU A 7 -52.69 26.35 -20.70
C LEU A 7 -53.86 26.53 -21.66
N HIS A 8 -53.56 26.76 -22.94
CA HIS A 8 -54.54 26.75 -24.03
C HIS A 8 -54.77 25.29 -24.47
N ARG A 9 -55.97 24.96 -24.98
CA ARG A 9 -56.41 23.56 -25.18
C ARG A 9 -55.53 22.69 -26.09
N ASP A 10 -54.60 23.29 -26.85
CA ASP A 10 -53.73 22.57 -27.80
C ASP A 10 -52.23 22.92 -27.67
N SER A 11 -51.74 23.25 -26.46
CA SER A 11 -50.32 23.49 -26.25
C SER A 11 -49.57 22.22 -25.77
N GLU A 12 -48.65 21.71 -26.58
CA GLU A 12 -47.67 20.69 -26.15
C GLU A 12 -46.66 21.30 -25.16
N ILE A 13 -46.62 20.77 -23.94
CA ILE A 13 -45.63 21.14 -22.93
C ILE A 13 -44.51 20.10 -22.95
N THR A 14 -43.35 20.45 -23.52
CA THR A 14 -42.16 19.60 -23.39
C THR A 14 -41.45 19.85 -22.07
N ILE A 15 -41.77 19.06 -21.05
CA ILE A 15 -41.07 19.10 -19.76
C ILE A 15 -39.72 18.38 -19.91
N ARG A 16 -38.62 19.13 -20.08
CA ARG A 16 -37.26 18.57 -20.03
C ARG A 16 -36.81 18.41 -18.57
N LEU A 17 -37.12 17.27 -17.96
CA LEU A 17 -36.63 16.91 -16.64
C LEU A 17 -35.10 16.73 -16.70
N LYS A 18 -34.35 17.70 -16.17
CA LYS A 18 -32.93 17.53 -15.88
C LYS A 18 -32.80 16.68 -14.62
N ILE A 19 -32.91 15.37 -14.78
CA ILE A 19 -32.54 14.44 -13.73
C ILE A 19 -31.03 14.61 -13.52
N LEU A 20 -30.63 15.02 -12.32
CA LEU A 20 -29.24 15.18 -11.94
C LEU A 20 -28.90 14.12 -10.90
N HIS A 21 -27.78 13.46 -11.10
CA HIS A 21 -27.24 12.48 -10.19
C HIS A 21 -26.03 13.03 -9.45
N THR A 22 -25.92 12.66 -8.18
CA THR A 22 -24.76 12.99 -7.35
C THR A 22 -23.65 11.97 -7.61
N MET A 23 -22.54 12.44 -8.17
CA MET A 23 -21.33 11.66 -8.35
C MET A 23 -20.29 12.09 -7.31
N LYS A 24 -19.91 11.19 -6.42
CA LYS A 24 -18.81 11.39 -5.47
C LYS A 24 -17.56 10.67 -5.97
N VAL A 25 -16.44 11.37 -6.01
CA VAL A 25 -15.15 10.85 -6.41
C VAL A 25 -14.21 10.93 -5.21
N LYS A 26 -13.72 9.78 -4.75
CA LYS A 26 -12.62 9.67 -3.79
C LYS A 26 -11.32 9.41 -4.54
N VAL A 27 -10.33 10.25 -4.31
CA VAL A 27 -9.06 10.20 -5.04
C VAL A 27 -7.96 9.68 -4.13
N PHE A 28 -7.26 8.65 -4.60
CA PHE A 28 -6.17 8.00 -3.88
C PHE A 28 -4.86 8.03 -4.67
N ASP A 29 -3.74 8.00 -3.96
CA ASP A 29 -2.42 7.81 -4.53
C ASP A 29 -2.16 6.35 -4.90
N TYR A 30 -0.99 6.05 -5.46
CA TYR A 30 -0.60 4.69 -5.86
C TYR A 30 -0.57 3.65 -4.72
N ARG A 31 -0.69 4.10 -3.47
CA ARG A 31 -0.71 3.27 -2.25
C ARG A 31 -2.06 3.28 -1.53
N GLY A 32 -3.05 3.98 -2.09
CA GLY A 32 -4.38 4.03 -1.51
C GLY A 32 -4.48 5.03 -0.36
N LEU A 33 -3.53 5.97 -0.26
CA LEU A 33 -3.65 7.11 0.63
C LEU A 33 -4.44 8.22 -0.06
N VAL A 34 -5.23 8.93 0.72
CA VAL A 34 -6.08 10.00 0.21
C VAL A 34 -5.22 11.16 -0.32
N ILE A 35 -5.55 11.65 -1.52
CA ILE A 35 -4.95 12.87 -2.09
C ILE A 35 -5.83 14.07 -1.71
N ASP A 36 -5.29 15.04 -0.99
CA ASP A 36 -6.02 16.23 -0.53
C ASP A 36 -5.82 17.48 -1.40
N LYS A 37 -5.01 17.38 -2.45
CA LYS A 37 -4.64 18.48 -3.34
C LYS A 37 -4.85 18.12 -4.81
N GLY A 38 -5.06 19.14 -5.64
CA GLY A 38 -5.30 19.00 -7.07
C GLY A 38 -6.73 19.30 -7.49
N ILE A 39 -7.04 18.99 -8.74
CA ILE A 39 -8.31 19.30 -9.40
C ILE A 39 -8.85 18.02 -10.03
N VAL A 40 -10.15 17.78 -9.84
CA VAL A 40 -10.90 16.80 -10.62
C VAL A 40 -11.64 17.56 -11.71
N LYS A 41 -11.36 17.21 -12.95
CA LYS A 41 -12.04 17.69 -14.14
C LYS A 41 -12.98 16.60 -14.64
N ILE A 42 -14.24 16.96 -14.89
CA ILE A 42 -15.19 16.08 -15.55
C ILE A 42 -15.73 16.78 -16.79
N GLY A 43 -15.76 16.07 -17.92
CA GLY A 43 -16.18 16.65 -19.19
C GLY A 43 -16.96 15.69 -20.08
N ARG A 44 -17.85 16.26 -20.89
CA ARG A 44 -18.58 15.59 -21.97
C ARG A 44 -18.74 16.58 -23.12
N ASP A 45 -18.26 16.23 -24.30
CA ASP A 45 -18.26 17.12 -25.48
C ASP A 45 -17.63 18.49 -25.15
N ASN A 46 -18.37 19.59 -25.36
CA ASN A 46 -17.95 20.96 -25.06
C ASN A 46 -18.24 21.39 -23.60
N PHE A 47 -18.79 20.51 -22.77
CA PHE A 47 -19.05 20.79 -21.36
C PHE A 47 -17.91 20.26 -20.49
N SER A 48 -17.36 21.11 -19.62
CA SER A 48 -16.46 20.65 -18.57
C SER A 48 -16.70 21.39 -17.26
N MET A 49 -16.52 20.68 -16.15
CA MET A 49 -16.57 21.21 -14.81
C MET A 49 -15.31 20.79 -14.06
N GLU A 50 -14.73 21.72 -13.32
CA GLU A 50 -13.55 21.48 -12.51
C GLU A 50 -13.86 21.80 -11.06
N LYS A 51 -13.42 20.93 -10.16
CA LYS A 51 -13.54 21.14 -8.72
C LYS A 51 -12.23 20.76 -8.04
N ARG A 52 -11.83 21.58 -7.07
CA ARG A 52 -10.66 21.27 -6.23
C ARG A 52 -10.97 20.10 -5.32
N ILE A 53 -9.97 19.27 -5.12
CA ILE A 53 -10.05 18.16 -4.16
C ILE A 53 -10.01 18.75 -2.75
N SER A 54 -10.92 18.27 -1.90
CA SER A 54 -10.97 18.64 -0.48
C SER A 54 -11.15 17.36 0.34
N ASN A 55 -10.22 17.07 1.24
CA ASN A 55 -10.20 15.85 2.06
C ASN A 55 -10.33 14.56 1.22
N GLY A 56 -9.73 14.52 0.02
CA GLY A 56 -9.85 13.35 -0.86
C GLY A 56 -11.09 13.25 -1.70
N VAL A 57 -12.10 14.10 -1.45
CA VAL A 57 -13.43 13.91 -2.03
C VAL A 57 -13.80 15.10 -2.88
N VAL A 58 -14.41 14.81 -4.02
CA VAL A 58 -15.08 15.78 -4.88
C VAL A 58 -16.47 15.27 -5.20
N SER A 59 -17.46 16.17 -5.21
CA SER A 59 -18.84 15.83 -5.56
C SER A 59 -19.33 16.65 -6.75
N PHE A 60 -19.90 16.00 -7.75
CA PHE A 60 -20.52 16.62 -8.92
C PHE A 60 -22.02 16.31 -8.96
N ARG A 61 -22.80 17.18 -9.61
CA ARG A 61 -24.20 16.93 -9.95
C ARG A 61 -24.32 16.95 -11.47
N LEU A 62 -24.54 15.80 -12.07
CA LEU A 62 -24.44 15.61 -13.51
C LEU A 62 -25.67 14.87 -14.04
N PRO A 63 -26.18 15.22 -15.23
CA PRO A 63 -27.20 14.41 -15.87
C PRO A 63 -26.62 13.07 -16.35
N PRO A 64 -27.47 12.07 -16.62
CA PRO A 64 -27.02 10.80 -17.17
C PRO A 64 -26.17 10.93 -18.43
N GLY A 65 -25.24 10.00 -18.60
CA GLY A 65 -24.39 9.86 -19.79
C GLY A 65 -22.95 9.50 -19.45
N VAL A 66 -22.13 9.42 -20.50
CA VAL A 66 -20.71 9.11 -20.40
C VAL A 66 -19.90 10.39 -20.26
N TYR A 67 -19.01 10.42 -19.27
CA TYR A 67 -18.12 11.55 -19.00
C TYR A 67 -16.68 11.08 -18.90
N ARG A 68 -15.76 11.93 -19.36
CA ARG A 68 -14.33 11.78 -19.07
C ARG A 68 -14.00 12.43 -17.74
N LEU A 69 -13.47 11.64 -16.82
CA LEU A 69 -12.98 12.07 -15.52
C LEU A 69 -11.45 12.13 -15.57
N SER A 70 -10.87 13.27 -15.26
CA SER A 70 -9.42 13.44 -15.18
C SER A 70 -9.01 14.07 -13.86
N VAL A 71 -7.99 13.52 -13.22
CA VAL A 71 -7.39 14.07 -12.00
C VAL A 71 -6.09 14.77 -12.38
N ILE A 72 -5.99 16.05 -12.04
CA ILE A 72 -4.87 16.91 -12.37
C ILE A 72 -4.18 17.36 -11.09
N LEU A 73 -2.88 17.10 -10.99
CA LEU A 73 -2.03 17.54 -9.89
C LEU A 73 -0.79 18.23 -10.46
N ASP A 74 -0.50 19.44 -9.99
CA ASP A 74 0.68 20.23 -10.41
C ASP A 74 0.80 20.36 -11.95
N GLY A 75 -0.35 20.51 -12.63
CA GLY A 75 -0.44 20.65 -14.09
C GLY A 75 -0.33 19.34 -14.89
N ARG A 76 -0.21 18.18 -14.23
CA ARG A 76 -0.12 16.86 -14.87
C ARG A 76 -1.35 16.01 -14.59
N ILE A 77 -1.78 15.26 -15.60
CA ILE A 77 -2.86 14.27 -15.44
C ILE A 77 -2.26 13.04 -14.72
N ILE A 78 -2.81 12.71 -13.55
CA ILE A 78 -2.38 11.58 -12.72
C ILE A 78 -3.40 10.43 -12.71
N ALA A 79 -4.58 10.65 -13.27
CA ALA A 79 -5.55 9.62 -13.67
C ALA A 79 -6.51 10.19 -14.72
N SER A 80 -6.95 9.35 -15.64
CA SER A 80 -7.97 9.67 -16.63
C SER A 80 -8.75 8.42 -17.01
N THR A 81 -10.07 8.47 -16.85
CA THR A 81 -10.98 7.35 -17.16
C THR A 81 -12.32 7.84 -17.66
N ASP A 82 -12.98 7.04 -18.49
CA ASP A 82 -14.33 7.31 -18.98
C ASP A 82 -15.34 6.58 -18.08
N LEU A 83 -16.39 7.28 -17.65
CA LEU A 83 -17.36 6.76 -16.69
C LEU A 83 -18.79 7.06 -17.12
N GLU A 84 -19.63 6.03 -17.06
CA GLU A 84 -21.05 6.13 -17.31
C GLU A 84 -21.82 6.45 -16.02
N ILE A 85 -22.62 7.51 -16.06
CA ILE A 85 -23.49 7.96 -14.99
C ILE A 85 -24.93 7.61 -15.37
N LEU A 86 -25.51 6.65 -14.67
CA LEU A 86 -26.93 6.26 -14.80
C LEU A 86 -27.74 6.61 -13.53
N GLY A 87 -27.05 6.97 -12.46
CA GLY A 87 -27.61 7.14 -11.11
C GLY A 87 -26.60 7.78 -10.18
N ASP A 88 -27.01 8.00 -8.92
CA ASP A 88 -26.10 8.42 -7.86
C ASP A 88 -25.01 7.36 -7.67
N ARG A 89 -23.74 7.78 -7.67
CA ARG A 89 -22.60 6.87 -7.64
C ARG A 89 -21.44 7.43 -6.84
N GLU A 90 -20.76 6.53 -6.15
CA GLU A 90 -19.47 6.79 -5.53
C GLU A 90 -18.38 6.03 -6.29
N VAL A 91 -17.29 6.72 -6.59
CA VAL A 91 -16.17 6.20 -7.39
C VAL A 91 -14.89 6.39 -6.59
N GLU A 92 -14.18 5.29 -6.38
CA GLU A 92 -12.84 5.29 -5.79
C GLU A 92 -11.82 5.18 -6.92
N LEU A 93 -10.99 6.20 -7.08
CA LEU A 93 -10.04 6.31 -8.17
C LEU A 93 -8.62 6.38 -7.61
N ALA A 94 -7.83 5.33 -7.82
CA ALA A 94 -6.40 5.35 -7.58
C ALA A 94 -5.67 6.06 -8.73
N THR A 95 -4.52 6.65 -8.43
CA THR A 95 -3.75 7.46 -9.39
C THR A 95 -2.32 6.94 -9.48
N ILE A 96 -1.61 7.34 -10.55
CA ILE A 96 -0.16 7.05 -10.67
C ILE A 96 0.70 7.96 -9.78
N PHE A 97 0.08 8.87 -9.03
CA PHE A 97 0.82 9.76 -8.15
C PHE A 97 1.49 8.99 -7.03
N THR A 98 2.79 9.20 -6.87
CA THR A 98 3.57 8.65 -5.77
C THR A 98 4.08 9.78 -4.88
N SER A 99 3.79 9.71 -3.57
CA SER A 99 4.35 10.67 -2.64
C SER A 99 5.85 10.41 -2.44
N PHE A 100 6.64 11.47 -2.63
CA PHE A 100 8.10 11.44 -2.65
C PHE A 100 8.72 10.84 -1.37
N PHE A 101 8.06 10.94 -0.22
CA PHE A 101 8.68 10.64 1.08
C PHE A 101 8.84 9.14 1.39
N PHE A 102 7.98 8.29 0.83
CA PHE A 102 7.87 6.91 1.30
C PHE A 102 9.05 5.96 0.97
N PRO A 103 9.73 6.04 -0.18
CA PRO A 103 10.90 5.19 -0.42
C PRO A 103 12.12 5.59 0.42
N PHE A 104 12.18 6.81 0.97
CA PHE A 104 13.37 7.31 1.68
C PHE A 104 13.35 7.08 3.19
N ILE A 105 12.19 6.98 3.83
CA ILE A 105 12.08 6.72 5.29
C ILE A 105 12.93 5.50 5.73
N PRO A 106 12.86 4.35 5.05
CA PRO A 106 13.67 3.18 5.42
C PRO A 106 15.17 3.39 5.22
N LEU A 107 15.56 4.07 4.14
CA LEU A 107 16.95 4.38 3.85
C LEU A 107 17.53 5.31 4.92
N VAL A 108 16.77 6.31 5.34
CA VAL A 108 17.14 7.22 6.44
C VAL A 108 17.29 6.45 7.75
N LEU A 109 16.37 5.53 8.08
CA LEU A 109 16.47 4.70 9.28
C LEU A 109 17.70 3.79 9.25
N LEU A 110 18.01 3.19 8.09
CA LEU A 110 19.17 2.32 7.93
C LEU A 110 20.49 3.11 8.03
N VAL A 111 20.56 4.28 7.39
CA VAL A 111 21.72 5.19 7.48
C VAL A 111 21.87 5.72 8.91
N ALA A 112 20.78 6.13 9.57
CA ALA A 112 20.81 6.53 10.97
C ALA A 112 21.28 5.40 11.89
N SER A 113 20.93 4.14 11.60
CA SER A 113 21.38 2.98 12.39
C SER A 113 22.89 2.77 12.29
N THR A 114 23.46 2.90 11.09
CA THR A 114 24.90 2.75 10.85
C THR A 114 25.67 3.89 11.51
N ILE A 115 25.23 5.14 11.32
CA ILE A 115 25.83 6.33 11.94
C ILE A 115 25.75 6.27 13.47
N SER A 116 24.62 5.85 14.04
CA SER A 116 24.48 5.67 15.49
C SER A 116 25.45 4.63 16.03
N SER A 117 25.65 3.53 15.31
CA SER A 117 26.60 2.48 15.71
C SER A 117 28.07 2.93 15.66
N LEU A 118 28.40 3.86 14.75
CA LEU A 118 29.73 4.47 14.60
C LEU A 118 30.01 5.55 15.64
N LEU A 119 29.04 6.44 15.91
CA LEU A 119 29.19 7.57 16.84
C LEU A 119 29.34 7.13 18.31
N LEU A 120 28.75 6.01 18.71
CA LEU A 120 28.78 5.53 20.10
C LEU A 120 30.10 4.85 20.50
N GLY A 121 31.12 4.82 19.63
CA GLY A 121 32.51 4.45 19.97
C GLY A 121 32.74 2.99 20.41
N LYS A 122 31.69 2.19 20.58
CA LYS A 122 31.71 0.74 20.82
C LYS A 122 30.54 0.13 20.04
N PRO A 123 30.76 -0.45 18.84
CA PRO A 123 29.66 -1.03 18.07
C PRO A 123 29.08 -2.22 18.85
N ASN A 124 27.93 -2.01 19.51
CA ASN A 124 27.18 -3.13 20.07
C ASN A 124 26.39 -3.75 18.93
N LEU A 125 26.96 -4.82 18.35
CA LEU A 125 26.36 -5.56 17.24
C LEU A 125 24.88 -5.90 17.48
N HIS A 126 24.50 -6.24 18.73
CA HIS A 126 23.11 -6.47 19.12
C HIS A 126 22.18 -5.29 18.84
N SER A 127 22.60 -4.09 19.24
CA SER A 127 21.83 -2.87 19.04
C SER A 127 21.74 -2.51 17.55
N ALA A 128 22.83 -2.70 16.79
CA ALA A 128 22.84 -2.47 15.35
C ALA A 128 21.88 -3.41 14.62
N LEU A 129 21.91 -4.71 14.93
CA LEU A 129 21.01 -5.71 14.35
C LEU A 129 19.55 -5.45 14.71
N THR A 130 19.26 -5.10 15.96
CA THR A 130 17.90 -4.77 16.39
C THR A 130 17.33 -3.57 15.63
N ILE A 131 18.11 -2.50 15.47
CA ILE A 131 17.68 -1.31 14.72
C ILE A 131 17.51 -1.64 13.24
N ALA A 132 18.42 -2.43 12.66
CA ALA A 132 18.31 -2.89 11.28
C ALA A 132 17.03 -3.73 11.04
N SER A 133 16.72 -4.67 11.94
CA SER A 133 15.46 -5.44 11.91
C SER A 133 14.24 -4.54 11.98
N ILE A 134 14.21 -3.57 12.91
CA ILE A 134 13.11 -2.61 13.01
C ILE A 134 12.96 -1.79 11.72
N SER A 135 14.06 -1.35 11.13
CA SER A 135 14.07 -0.58 9.88
C SER A 135 13.47 -1.38 8.72
N LEU A 136 13.82 -2.67 8.61
CA LEU A 136 13.24 -3.58 7.61
C LEU A 136 11.76 -3.87 7.85
N LEU A 137 11.31 -3.97 9.11
CA LEU A 137 9.89 -4.13 9.44
C LEU A 137 9.09 -2.89 9.05
N VAL A 138 9.58 -1.69 9.36
CA VAL A 138 8.95 -0.43 8.94
C VAL A 138 8.92 -0.34 7.41
N PHE A 139 9.99 -0.76 6.73
CA PHE A 139 10.02 -0.81 5.26
C PHE A 139 8.97 -1.76 4.69
N SER A 140 8.83 -2.94 5.30
CA SER A 140 7.85 -3.94 4.90
C SER A 140 6.42 -3.40 4.99
N MET A 141 6.08 -2.61 6.01
CA MET A 141 4.72 -2.06 6.12
C MET A 141 4.35 -1.12 4.98
N VAL A 142 5.32 -0.34 4.47
CA VAL A 142 5.07 0.69 3.44
C VAL A 142 5.29 0.20 2.01
N SER A 143 6.01 -0.90 1.84
CA SER A 143 6.34 -1.48 0.54
C SER A 143 5.29 -2.49 0.06
N PRO A 144 5.20 -2.73 -1.27
CA PRO A 144 4.32 -3.76 -1.79
C PRO A 144 4.79 -5.14 -1.31
N VAL A 145 3.85 -5.92 -0.78
CA VAL A 145 4.06 -7.29 -0.34
C VAL A 145 3.96 -8.28 -1.49
N TRP A 146 3.20 -7.91 -2.50
CA TRP A 146 3.05 -8.62 -3.75
C TRP A 146 2.86 -7.62 -4.88
N SER A 147 3.42 -7.95 -6.05
CA SER A 147 3.36 -7.09 -7.23
C SER A 147 3.10 -7.91 -8.50
N PHE A 148 2.36 -7.30 -9.41
CA PHE A 148 2.15 -7.75 -10.78
C PHE A 148 2.59 -6.64 -11.73
N TYR A 149 3.27 -7.03 -12.80
CA TYR A 149 3.67 -6.13 -13.87
C TYR A 149 3.48 -6.82 -15.21
N GLY A 150 2.66 -6.23 -16.06
CA GLY A 150 2.46 -6.62 -17.45
C GLY A 150 2.66 -5.42 -18.37
N LYS A 151 3.33 -5.61 -19.49
CA LYS A 151 3.50 -4.56 -20.51
C LYS A 151 3.45 -5.17 -21.90
N LYS A 152 2.72 -4.51 -22.80
CA LYS A 152 2.72 -4.79 -24.24
C LYS A 152 2.45 -3.49 -24.99
N ASP A 153 3.34 -3.12 -25.90
CA ASP A 153 3.24 -1.88 -26.70
C ASP A 153 3.04 -0.64 -25.80
N ASN A 154 1.97 0.12 -26.03
CA ASN A 154 1.57 1.30 -25.25
C ASN A 154 0.75 0.98 -23.99
N TYR A 155 0.52 -0.31 -23.70
CA TYR A 155 -0.27 -0.75 -22.57
C TYR A 155 0.60 -1.26 -21.43
N LYS A 156 0.27 -0.84 -20.21
CA LYS A 156 0.96 -1.25 -19.00
C LYS A 156 -0.05 -1.49 -17.89
N VAL A 157 0.09 -2.62 -17.21
CA VAL A 157 -0.70 -2.96 -16.02
C VAL A 157 0.26 -3.19 -14.87
N THR A 158 0.06 -2.45 -13.79
CA THR A 158 0.79 -2.64 -12.54
C THR A 158 -0.20 -2.88 -11.44
N SER A 159 0.00 -3.92 -10.64
CA SER A 159 -0.87 -4.20 -9.51
C SER A 159 -0.05 -4.45 -8.26
N ASN A 160 -0.46 -3.89 -7.12
CA ASN A 160 0.30 -3.95 -5.88
C ASN A 160 -0.61 -4.19 -4.69
N ILE A 161 -0.16 -5.06 -3.78
CA ILE A 161 -0.80 -5.29 -2.49
C ILE A 161 0.09 -4.70 -1.41
N PHE A 162 -0.51 -3.92 -0.52
CA PHE A 162 0.18 -3.27 0.59
C PHE A 162 -0.30 -3.82 1.93
N LEU A 163 0.54 -3.69 2.96
CA LEU A 163 0.16 -3.97 4.34
C LEU A 163 -0.39 -2.70 5.02
N LEU A 164 0.16 -1.53 4.68
CA LEU A 164 -0.29 -0.25 5.23
C LEU A 164 -0.44 0.84 4.13
N PRO A 165 -1.67 1.30 3.85
CA PRO A 165 -2.95 0.67 4.23
C PRO A 165 -3.09 -0.72 3.57
N PRO A 166 -3.88 -1.66 4.15
CA PRO A 166 -4.06 -2.99 3.58
C PRO A 166 -5.02 -2.92 2.39
N LEU A 167 -4.47 -2.62 1.22
CA LEU A 167 -5.22 -2.42 -0.02
C LEU A 167 -4.56 -3.17 -1.18
N TYR A 168 -5.40 -3.53 -2.16
CA TYR A 168 -4.97 -4.09 -3.43
C TYR A 168 -5.31 -3.09 -4.54
N ILE A 169 -4.28 -2.55 -5.20
CA ILE A 169 -4.41 -1.45 -6.15
C ILE A 169 -3.97 -1.93 -7.53
N ILE A 170 -4.84 -1.73 -8.51
CA ILE A 170 -4.62 -2.07 -9.92
C ILE A 170 -4.52 -0.76 -10.71
N LEU A 171 -3.41 -0.54 -11.40
CA LEU A 171 -3.18 0.58 -12.31
C LEU A 171 -3.09 0.04 -13.73
N LYS A 172 -3.94 0.57 -14.61
CA LYS A 172 -3.96 0.28 -16.04
C LYS A 172 -3.68 1.56 -16.80
N GLU A 173 -2.64 1.54 -17.62
CA GLU A 173 -2.18 2.66 -18.44
C GLU A 173 -2.31 2.24 -19.91
N SER A 174 -2.94 3.11 -20.72
CA SER A 174 -2.89 3.10 -22.18
C SER A 174 -2.29 4.42 -22.67
N GLU A 175 -2.25 4.65 -23.99
CA GLU A 175 -1.62 5.85 -24.58
C GLU A 175 -2.21 7.17 -24.05
N PHE A 176 -3.52 7.20 -23.76
CA PHE A 176 -4.23 8.41 -23.34
C PHE A 176 -5.00 8.26 -22.01
N LEU A 177 -5.13 7.04 -21.49
CA LEU A 177 -5.92 6.76 -20.30
C LEU A 177 -5.06 6.14 -19.19
N VAL A 178 -5.36 6.53 -17.96
CA VAL A 178 -4.71 6.02 -16.76
C VAL A 178 -5.81 5.76 -15.74
N CYS A 179 -6.21 4.51 -15.61
CA CYS A 179 -7.24 4.09 -14.67
C CYS A 179 -6.59 3.37 -13.50
N GLY A 180 -6.78 3.89 -12.29
CA GLY A 180 -6.42 3.19 -11.07
C GLY A 180 -7.66 2.78 -10.30
N GLU A 181 -7.71 1.53 -9.90
CA GLU A 181 -8.83 0.92 -9.19
C GLU A 181 -8.33 0.30 -7.89
N ILE A 182 -9.11 0.45 -6.84
CA ILE A 182 -8.98 -0.36 -5.64
C ILE A 182 -9.75 -1.64 -5.92
N ALA A 183 -9.04 -2.77 -5.96
CA ALA A 183 -9.66 -4.06 -6.19
C ALA A 183 -10.66 -4.36 -5.07
N ASN A 184 -11.75 -5.04 -5.40
CA ASN A 184 -12.77 -5.45 -4.44
C ASN A 184 -12.61 -6.95 -4.15
N LEU A 185 -11.79 -7.27 -3.15
CA LEU A 185 -11.62 -8.65 -2.66
C LEU A 185 -12.55 -8.95 -1.47
N PRO A 186 -12.78 -10.23 -1.14
CA PRO A 186 -13.53 -10.60 0.06
C PRO A 186 -12.96 -9.96 1.32
N GLY A 187 -13.83 -9.59 2.27
CA GLY A 187 -13.43 -8.87 3.49
C GLY A 187 -12.37 -9.62 4.32
N GLU A 188 -12.40 -10.95 4.29
CA GLU A 188 -11.44 -11.84 4.96
C GLU A 188 -10.00 -11.62 4.48
N PHE A 189 -9.82 -11.29 3.21
CA PHE A 189 -8.51 -10.96 2.64
C PHE A 189 -7.90 -9.74 3.33
N TYR A 190 -8.68 -8.66 3.42
CA TYR A 190 -8.24 -7.43 4.07
C TYR A 190 -8.08 -7.59 5.58
N LEU A 191 -8.94 -8.38 6.23
CA LEU A 191 -8.79 -8.72 7.65
C LEU A 191 -7.47 -9.44 7.92
N ALA A 192 -7.06 -10.36 7.04
CA ALA A 192 -5.79 -11.05 7.20
C ALA A 192 -4.58 -10.13 6.99
N LEU A 193 -4.64 -9.20 6.03
CA LEU A 193 -3.60 -8.17 5.86
C LEU A 193 -3.51 -7.22 7.07
N TRP A 194 -4.65 -6.85 7.66
CA TRP A 194 -4.70 -6.11 8.92
C TRP A 194 -4.04 -6.88 10.07
N LEU A 195 -4.32 -8.19 10.17
CA LEU A 195 -3.73 -9.05 11.19
C LEU A 195 -2.21 -9.14 11.04
N VAL A 196 -1.69 -9.35 9.82
CA VAL A 196 -0.25 -9.32 9.53
C VAL A 196 0.37 -7.99 9.93
N SER A 197 -0.29 -6.88 9.62
CA SER A 197 0.16 -5.53 10.00
C SER A 197 0.23 -5.34 11.52
N ALA A 198 -0.79 -5.81 12.25
CA ALA A 198 -0.80 -5.79 13.70
C ALA A 198 0.33 -6.63 14.31
N MET A 199 0.62 -7.81 13.74
CA MET A 199 1.72 -8.67 14.18
C MET A 199 3.08 -7.99 13.99
N ILE A 200 3.30 -7.30 12.86
CA ILE A 200 4.52 -6.52 12.61
C ILE A 200 4.67 -5.40 13.64
N MET A 201 3.58 -4.69 13.96
CA MET A 201 3.59 -3.63 14.97
C MET A 201 3.94 -4.17 16.37
N VAL A 202 3.34 -5.30 16.77
CA VAL A 202 3.69 -5.98 18.02
C VAL A 202 5.16 -6.39 18.02
N GLN A 203 5.67 -6.88 16.90
CA GLN A 203 7.08 -7.26 16.80
C GLN A 203 8.02 -6.05 16.95
N ILE A 204 7.73 -4.93 16.30
CA ILE A 204 8.52 -3.69 16.46
C ILE A 204 8.56 -3.30 17.94
N PHE A 205 7.41 -3.33 18.62
CA PHE A 205 7.32 -3.04 20.05
C PHE A 205 8.18 -4.01 20.89
N LEU A 206 8.12 -5.32 20.61
CA LEU A 206 8.91 -6.32 21.32
C LEU A 206 10.42 -6.17 21.06
N LEU A 207 10.85 -5.82 19.85
CA LEU A 207 12.25 -5.56 19.53
C LEU A 207 12.78 -4.33 20.28
N ILE A 208 11.98 -3.27 20.37
CA ILE A 208 12.31 -2.08 21.18
C ILE A 208 12.43 -2.47 22.66
N ALA A 209 11.48 -3.23 23.20
CA ALA A 209 11.53 -3.71 24.59
C ALA A 209 12.74 -4.63 24.85
N ASN A 210 13.05 -5.52 23.91
CA ASN A 210 14.18 -6.45 24.00
C ASN A 210 15.53 -5.72 23.97
N SER A 211 15.66 -4.64 23.19
CA SER A 211 16.87 -3.82 23.19
C SER A 211 17.25 -3.27 24.58
N ARG A 212 16.25 -3.06 25.45
CA ARG A 212 16.41 -2.58 26.82
C ARG A 212 16.63 -3.72 27.82
N LEU A 213 15.85 -4.79 27.71
CA LEU A 213 15.82 -5.88 28.69
C LEU A 213 16.80 -7.02 28.39
N ARG A 214 17.23 -7.18 27.13
CA ARG A 214 18.16 -8.21 26.62
C ARG A 214 17.78 -9.62 27.04
N LYS A 215 16.49 -9.97 26.96
CA LYS A 215 15.96 -11.27 27.40
C LYS A 215 15.82 -12.23 26.22
N ILE A 216 16.46 -13.39 26.32
CA ILE A 216 16.41 -14.46 25.31
C ILE A 216 14.95 -14.85 24.97
N GLN A 217 14.06 -14.91 25.96
CA GLN A 217 12.64 -15.22 25.77
C GLN A 217 11.92 -14.22 24.82
N MET A 218 12.29 -12.94 24.88
CA MET A 218 11.70 -11.90 24.01
C MET A 218 12.17 -12.05 22.57
N SER A 219 13.45 -12.38 22.35
CA SER A 219 13.97 -12.69 21.02
C SER A 219 13.26 -13.89 20.39
N LEU A 220 13.00 -14.95 21.18
CA LEU A 220 12.27 -16.13 20.71
C LEU A 220 10.82 -15.79 20.32
N ALA A 221 10.14 -14.96 21.12
CA ALA A 221 8.80 -14.47 20.80
C ALA A 221 8.78 -13.66 19.50
N CYS A 222 9.79 -12.80 19.26
CA CYS A 222 9.91 -12.04 18.00
C CYS A 222 10.05 -12.97 16.78
N ILE A 223 10.89 -14.01 16.89
CA ILE A 223 11.10 -15.01 15.83
C ILE A 223 9.80 -15.78 15.54
N ALA A 224 9.07 -16.19 16.58
CA ALA A 224 7.80 -16.90 16.43
C ALA A 224 6.75 -16.02 15.74
N ILE A 225 6.59 -14.76 16.18
CA ILE A 225 5.60 -13.84 15.62
C ILE A 225 5.90 -13.52 14.15
N ILE A 226 7.15 -13.22 13.78
CA ILE A 226 7.48 -12.91 12.38
C ILE A 226 7.33 -14.13 11.47
N SER A 227 7.68 -15.32 11.96
CA SER A 227 7.49 -16.57 11.21
C SER A 227 6.02 -16.83 10.95
N LEU A 228 5.17 -16.61 11.96
CA LEU A 228 3.71 -16.72 11.81
C LEU A 228 3.15 -15.65 10.86
N ALA A 229 3.67 -14.41 10.89
CA ALA A 229 3.26 -13.35 9.98
C ALA A 229 3.60 -13.69 8.51
N ILE A 230 4.81 -14.20 8.26
CA ILE A 230 5.24 -14.66 6.92
C ILE A 230 4.37 -15.82 6.44
N LEU A 231 4.10 -16.80 7.31
CA LEU A 231 3.26 -17.96 6.99
C LEU A 231 1.82 -17.54 6.65
N LEU A 232 1.20 -16.71 7.49
CA LEU A 232 -0.16 -16.20 7.28
C LEU A 232 -0.24 -15.42 5.97
N LEU A 233 0.72 -14.52 5.73
CA LEU A 233 0.79 -13.74 4.50
C LEU A 233 0.92 -14.63 3.27
N TYR A 234 1.79 -15.64 3.31
CA TYR A 234 1.93 -16.62 2.22
C TYR A 234 0.61 -17.34 1.94
N LEU A 235 -0.06 -17.84 2.99
CA LEU A 235 -1.33 -18.56 2.88
C LEU A 235 -2.42 -17.69 2.23
N VAL A 236 -2.55 -16.44 2.69
CA VAL A 236 -3.56 -15.49 2.17
C VAL A 236 -3.32 -15.18 0.70
N LEU A 237 -2.06 -14.93 0.31
CA LEU A 237 -1.70 -14.71 -1.09
C LEU A 237 -1.95 -15.96 -1.94
N HIS A 238 -1.66 -17.16 -1.42
CA HIS A 238 -1.91 -18.42 -2.11
C HIS A 238 -3.39 -18.67 -2.37
N LEU A 239 -4.24 -18.49 -1.35
CA LEU A 239 -5.68 -18.72 -1.47
C LEU A 239 -6.38 -17.69 -2.37
N SER A 240 -5.89 -16.46 -2.40
CA SER A 240 -6.57 -15.35 -3.10
C SER A 240 -6.02 -15.10 -4.50
N ILE A 241 -4.69 -15.09 -4.64
CA ILE A 241 -4.02 -14.79 -5.92
C ILE A 241 -3.60 -16.07 -6.63
N GLY A 242 -3.12 -17.06 -5.88
CA GLY A 242 -2.72 -18.35 -6.43
C GLY A 242 -3.89 -19.05 -7.13
N THR A 243 -5.12 -18.84 -6.68
CA THR A 243 -6.33 -19.35 -7.35
C THR A 243 -6.64 -18.60 -8.65
N PHE A 244 -6.36 -17.29 -8.73
CA PHE A 244 -6.59 -16.47 -9.93
C PHE A 244 -5.51 -16.63 -11.00
N LEU A 245 -4.22 -16.65 -10.61
CA LEU A 245 -3.06 -16.73 -11.51
C LEU A 245 -2.45 -18.13 -11.59
N GLY A 246 -3.04 -19.12 -10.92
CA GLY A 246 -2.51 -20.48 -10.77
C GLY A 246 -1.33 -20.61 -9.79
N THR A 247 -0.57 -19.54 -9.56
CA THR A 247 0.59 -19.50 -8.65
C THR A 247 0.75 -18.12 -8.01
N VAL A 248 1.37 -18.06 -6.82
CA VAL A 248 1.67 -16.79 -6.13
C VAL A 248 2.79 -16.02 -6.82
N GLN A 249 3.71 -16.72 -7.48
CA GLN A 249 4.83 -16.14 -8.22
C GLN A 249 5.00 -16.88 -9.55
N GLY A 250 5.16 -16.11 -10.63
CA GLY A 250 5.24 -16.68 -11.96
C GLY A 250 5.49 -15.65 -13.05
N LYS A 251 5.57 -16.16 -14.27
CA LYS A 251 5.60 -15.37 -15.50
C LYS A 251 4.73 -16.06 -16.52
N GLY A 252 3.96 -15.30 -17.28
CA GLY A 252 3.04 -15.86 -18.26
C GLY A 252 2.25 -14.79 -18.99
N PHE A 253 1.47 -15.22 -19.97
CA PHE A 253 0.51 -14.34 -20.62
C PHE A 253 -0.76 -14.27 -19.80
N VAL A 254 -1.26 -13.06 -19.58
CA VAL A 254 -2.48 -12.80 -18.82
C VAL A 254 -3.35 -11.84 -19.61
N ASP A 255 -4.62 -12.18 -19.71
CA ASP A 255 -5.59 -11.43 -20.49
C ASP A 255 -6.22 -10.38 -19.60
N MET A 256 -6.16 -9.12 -20.02
CA MET A 256 -6.63 -7.99 -19.24
C MET A 256 -7.42 -7.04 -20.13
N THR A 257 -8.57 -6.59 -19.63
CA THR A 257 -9.34 -5.51 -20.23
C THR A 257 -8.75 -4.16 -19.82
N MET A 258 -8.38 -3.36 -20.82
CA MET A 258 -7.80 -2.03 -20.69
C MET A 258 -8.87 -0.95 -20.45
N PRO A 259 -8.47 0.28 -20.06
CA PRO A 259 -9.41 1.37 -19.79
C PRO A 259 -10.24 1.80 -21.01
N ASP A 260 -9.76 1.55 -22.22
CA ASP A 260 -10.45 1.76 -23.49
C ASP A 260 -11.40 0.60 -23.87
N GLY A 261 -11.43 -0.47 -23.08
CA GLY A 261 -12.24 -1.66 -23.32
C GLY A 261 -11.53 -2.75 -24.14
N GLU A 262 -10.30 -2.52 -24.61
CA GLU A 262 -9.58 -3.54 -25.38
C GLU A 262 -9.12 -4.70 -24.48
N MET A 263 -9.31 -5.93 -24.93
CA MET A 263 -8.74 -7.12 -24.28
C MET A 263 -7.36 -7.41 -24.84
N ILE A 264 -6.35 -7.41 -23.97
CA ILE A 264 -4.95 -7.53 -24.37
C ILE A 264 -4.30 -8.70 -23.65
N HIS A 265 -3.66 -9.56 -24.44
CA HIS A 265 -2.79 -10.63 -23.98
C HIS A 265 -1.43 -10.04 -23.57
N LEU A 266 -1.21 -9.82 -22.27
CA LEU A 266 0.00 -9.18 -21.74
C LEU A 266 1.03 -10.21 -21.28
N LEU A 267 2.28 -10.08 -21.73
CA LEU A 267 3.38 -10.77 -21.09
C LEU A 267 3.62 -10.16 -19.70
N SER A 268 3.37 -10.97 -18.69
CA SER A 268 3.25 -10.53 -17.30
C SER A 268 4.18 -11.30 -16.38
N LYS A 269 4.60 -10.63 -15.30
CA LYS A 269 5.38 -11.19 -14.20
C LYS A 269 4.69 -10.83 -12.89
N TRP A 270 4.61 -11.79 -11.99
CA TRP A 270 4.02 -11.55 -10.67
C TRP A 270 4.76 -12.31 -9.59
N GLY A 271 4.64 -11.84 -8.35
CA GLY A 271 5.30 -12.47 -7.22
C GLY A 271 5.41 -11.58 -6.00
N PHE A 272 6.18 -12.07 -5.04
CA PHE A 272 6.47 -11.35 -3.82
C PHE A 272 7.17 -10.01 -4.11
N GLY A 273 6.66 -8.97 -3.47
CA GLY A 273 7.23 -7.63 -3.54
C GLY A 273 8.36 -7.44 -2.51
N THR A 274 8.93 -6.23 -2.49
CA THR A 274 10.05 -5.88 -1.61
C THR A 274 9.72 -6.04 -0.13
N SER A 275 8.45 -5.87 0.26
CA SER A 275 8.02 -6.03 1.66
C SER A 275 8.19 -7.47 2.16
N PHE A 276 7.84 -8.47 1.34
CA PHE A 276 7.99 -9.88 1.71
C PHE A 276 9.46 -10.24 1.98
N PHE A 277 10.37 -9.83 1.10
CA PHE A 277 11.81 -10.04 1.28
C PHE A 277 12.35 -9.30 2.50
N SER A 278 11.79 -8.13 2.82
CA SER A 278 12.18 -7.35 4.01
C SER A 278 11.75 -8.01 5.31
N LEU A 279 10.57 -8.65 5.34
CA LEU A 279 10.15 -9.49 6.48
C LEU A 279 11.11 -10.66 6.67
N PHE A 280 11.44 -11.36 5.59
CA PHE A 280 12.36 -12.50 5.66
C PHE A 280 13.77 -12.07 6.12
N ALA A 281 14.29 -10.96 5.60
CA ALA A 281 15.55 -10.39 6.04
C ALA A 281 15.52 -9.96 7.52
N SER A 282 14.43 -9.35 7.98
CA SER A 282 14.23 -9.02 9.40
C SER A 282 14.21 -10.26 10.30
N LEU A 283 13.61 -11.37 9.84
CA LEU A 283 13.64 -12.65 10.55
C LEU A 283 15.08 -13.16 10.70
N LEU A 284 15.86 -13.15 9.61
CA LEU A 284 17.26 -13.58 9.64
C LEU A 284 18.12 -12.73 10.58
N LEU A 285 17.97 -11.40 10.55
CA LEU A 285 18.70 -10.50 11.45
C LEU A 285 18.31 -10.72 12.92
N THR A 286 17.03 -10.91 13.20
CA THR A 286 16.53 -11.20 14.56
C THR A 286 17.02 -12.56 15.07
N PHE A 287 17.12 -13.55 14.18
CA PHE A 287 17.69 -14.85 14.51
C PHE A 287 19.20 -14.78 14.79
N LEU A 288 19.94 -14.02 13.98
CA LEU A 288 21.37 -13.80 14.19
C LEU A 288 21.62 -13.04 15.50
N ASP A 289 20.78 -12.06 15.82
CA ASP A 289 20.81 -11.34 17.09
C ASP A 289 20.59 -12.27 18.30
N PHE A 290 19.60 -13.16 18.20
CA PHE A 290 19.33 -14.20 19.21
C PHE A 290 20.56 -15.09 19.47
N ILE A 291 21.23 -15.54 18.40
CA ILE A 291 22.46 -16.35 18.50
C ILE A 291 23.53 -15.59 19.30
N ILE A 292 23.77 -14.32 18.96
CA ILE A 292 24.78 -13.48 19.64
C ILE A 292 24.44 -13.32 21.12
N LEU A 293 23.19 -13.05 21.46
CA LEU A 293 22.75 -12.92 22.86
C LEU A 293 22.96 -14.22 23.65
N LYS A 294 22.64 -15.37 23.04
CA LYS A 294 22.82 -16.69 23.67
C LYS A 294 24.29 -16.99 23.94
N PHE A 295 25.19 -16.72 22.98
CA PHE A 295 26.62 -17.01 23.14
C PHE A 295 27.36 -15.98 24.01
N ARG A 296 26.95 -14.70 24.03
CA ARG A 296 27.50 -13.71 24.99
C ARG A 296 27.10 -13.99 26.43
N GLY A 297 25.91 -14.56 26.66
CA GLY A 297 25.46 -15.01 27.98
C GLY A 297 26.21 -16.24 28.51
N ALA A 298 26.95 -16.96 27.65
CA ALA A 298 27.67 -18.18 28.00
C ALA A 298 29.13 -17.94 28.42
N VAL A 299 29.65 -16.70 28.37
CA VAL A 299 30.96 -16.37 28.95
C VAL A 299 30.73 -16.13 30.45
N PRO A 300 31.25 -16.99 31.35
CA PRO A 300 31.17 -16.71 32.77
C PRO A 300 31.89 -15.39 33.02
N ARG A 301 31.25 -14.47 33.76
CA ARG A 301 32.03 -13.44 34.47
C ARG A 301 33.00 -14.22 35.34
N SER A 302 34.27 -14.29 34.93
CA SER A 302 35.32 -14.78 35.80
C SER A 302 35.25 -13.91 37.05
N THR A 303 34.72 -14.47 38.12
CA THR A 303 34.98 -14.00 39.47
C THR A 303 36.48 -14.11 39.64
N THR A 304 37.19 -13.01 39.38
CA THR A 304 38.51 -12.79 39.96
C THR A 304 38.32 -12.93 41.45
N SER A 305 38.68 -14.10 41.95
CA SER A 305 38.86 -14.39 43.36
C SER A 305 39.93 -13.45 43.88
N ASP A 306 39.52 -12.43 44.63
CA ASP A 306 40.45 -11.59 45.37
C ASP A 306 40.91 -12.37 46.62
N HIS A 307 41.74 -13.38 46.39
CA HIS A 307 42.52 -14.05 47.42
C HIS A 307 43.82 -13.27 47.60
N SER A 308 43.77 -12.17 48.35
CA SER A 308 44.97 -11.58 48.97
C SER A 308 44.60 -10.66 50.13
N ARG A 309 44.31 -11.24 51.28
CA ARG A 309 44.61 -10.62 52.58
C ARG A 309 44.84 -11.70 53.63
N LYS A 310 46.06 -12.25 53.63
CA LYS A 310 46.72 -12.77 54.82
C LYS A 310 47.94 -11.91 55.08
N GLY A 311 48.09 -11.42 56.30
CA GLY A 311 49.29 -10.73 56.76
C GLY A 311 49.06 -9.98 58.07
N SER A 312 49.12 -10.73 59.17
CA SER A 312 49.51 -10.34 60.55
C SER A 312 48.87 -9.06 61.13
#